data_AF-A0A2V6SJJ9-F1
#
_entry.id   AF-A0A2V6SJJ9-F1
#
_cell.length_a   1.000
_cell.length_b   1.000
_cell.length_c   1.000
_cell.angle_alpha   90.00
_cell.angle_beta   90.00
_cell.angle_gamma   90.00
#
_symmetry.space_group_name_H-M   'P 1'
#
loop_
_entity.id
_entity.type
_entity.pdbx_description
1 polymer ?
#
loop_
_entity_poly.entity_id
_entity_poly.type
_entity_poly.pdbx_seq_one_letter_code
_entity_poly.pdbx_strand_id
1 'polypeptide(L)'
;MFFFPTLHGEAVTVRIRRRVLEAPTLDNLELPSGTRATLLGLVAASGGLVVVAGWEPRARATLLYALARAASGDGRRTVTVERAVSFIVPEFLQVEIAGDFVASAPTVLGQPADVVLVEDLAATPVCAAAFGSAEQGSLVVGGLGVPTNLGALAHLLALDVPRAPLLAVMRGVAQVRRRGDRHHVEPLPLTDGLRTTLLAGKDPWTSPTS
;
A
#
# COMPACT_ATOMS: atom_id res chain seq x y z
N MET A 1 -5.46 24.48 5.68
CA MET A 1 -4.66 25.46 6.45
C MET A 1 -4.71 25.00 7.90
N PHE A 2 -3.58 24.93 8.59
CA PHE A 2 -3.53 24.52 9.99
C PHE A 2 -2.92 25.66 10.81
N PHE A 3 -3.57 26.01 11.92
CA PHE A 3 -3.12 27.03 12.87
C PHE A 3 -2.90 26.35 14.21
N PHE A 4 -1.83 26.70 14.90
CA PHE A 4 -1.68 26.35 16.31
C PHE A 4 -1.02 27.50 17.08
N PRO A 5 -1.44 27.72 18.34
CA PRO A 5 -0.91 28.79 19.16
C PRO A 5 0.53 28.47 19.58
N THR A 6 1.37 29.50 19.60
CA THR A 6 2.73 29.46 20.14
C THR A 6 2.92 30.59 21.14
N LEU A 7 4.01 30.55 21.92
CA LEU A 7 4.34 31.60 22.90
C LEU A 7 4.42 33.01 22.26
N HIS A 8 4.75 33.09 20.97
CA HIS A 8 5.00 34.35 20.26
C HIS A 8 3.94 34.68 19.19
N GLY A 9 2.79 34.01 19.21
CA GLY A 9 1.69 34.22 18.25
C GLY A 9 1.24 32.93 17.57
N GLU A 10 0.61 33.05 16.41
CA GLU A 10 0.09 31.90 15.67
C GLU A 10 1.11 31.37 14.65
N ALA A 11 1.35 30.06 14.70
CA ALA A 11 2.06 29.38 13.62
C ALA A 11 1.06 28.87 12.59
N VAL A 12 1.30 29.21 11.32
CA VAL A 12 0.45 28.81 10.18
C VAL A 12 1.21 27.85 9.28
N THR A 13 0.60 26.69 9.01
CA THR A 13 1.09 25.78 7.97
C THR A 13 0.11 25.76 6.79
N VAL A 14 0.61 26.19 5.62
CA VAL A 14 -0.09 26.09 4.34
C VAL A 14 0.48 24.91 3.57
N ARG A 15 -0.41 24.01 3.11
CA ARG A 15 -0.03 22.85 2.30
C ARG A 15 -0.69 22.96 0.94
N ILE A 16 0.11 23.16 -0.11
CA ILE A 16 -0.36 23.16 -1.49
C ILE A 16 -0.25 21.73 -2.01
N ARG A 17 -1.38 21.16 -2.43
CA ARG A 17 -1.44 19.83 -3.04
C ARG A 17 -1.71 20.00 -4.52
N ARG A 18 -0.75 19.62 -5.36
CA ARG A 18 -0.95 19.56 -6.81
C ARG A 18 -1.50 18.18 -7.14
N ARG A 19 -2.74 18.12 -7.61
CA ARG A 19 -3.27 16.91 -8.25
C ARG A 19 -2.64 16.81 -9.64
N VAL A 20 -2.10 15.64 -9.96
CA VAL A 20 -1.51 15.37 -11.28
C VAL A 20 -2.53 14.60 -12.11
N LEU A 21 -2.83 15.13 -13.29
CA LEU A 21 -3.55 14.39 -14.32
C LEU A 21 -2.59 13.33 -14.86
N GLU A 22 -3.06 12.09 -14.95
CA GLU A 22 -2.28 10.89 -15.28
C GLU A 22 -1.46 10.32 -14.13
N ALA A 23 -1.96 9.21 -13.58
CA ALA A 23 -1.18 8.38 -12.67
C ALA A 23 -0.04 7.64 -13.40
N PRO A 24 1.11 7.44 -12.76
CA PRO A 24 2.22 6.69 -13.35
C PRO A 24 1.83 5.23 -13.60
N THR A 25 2.36 4.65 -14.68
CA THR A 25 2.38 3.20 -14.94
C THR A 25 3.73 2.62 -14.53
N LEU A 26 3.82 1.29 -14.33
CA LEU A 26 5.11 0.62 -14.07
C LEU A 26 6.18 0.91 -15.13
N ASP A 27 5.77 1.20 -16.37
CA ASP A 27 6.68 1.58 -17.45
C ASP A 27 7.30 2.96 -17.24
N ASN A 28 6.53 3.90 -16.66
CA ASN A 28 7.03 5.24 -16.33
C ASN A 28 8.03 5.24 -15.17
N LEU A 29 8.12 4.18 -14.36
CA LEU A 29 9.08 4.10 -13.24
C LEU A 29 10.48 3.68 -13.67
N GLU A 30 10.69 3.26 -14.92
CA GLU A 30 12.00 2.84 -15.46
C GLU A 30 12.72 1.78 -14.59
N LEU A 31 11.95 0.85 -14.04
CA LEU A 31 12.47 -0.19 -13.14
C LEU A 31 13.29 -1.22 -13.91
N PRO A 32 14.30 -1.87 -13.27
CA PRO A 32 14.96 -3.03 -13.84
C PRO A 32 13.94 -4.09 -14.28
N SER A 33 14.20 -4.74 -15.42
CA SER A 33 13.25 -5.71 -16.01
C SER A 33 12.85 -6.82 -15.04
N GLY A 34 13.79 -7.36 -14.27
CA GLY A 34 13.52 -8.34 -13.23
C GLY A 34 12.59 -7.81 -12.14
N THR A 35 12.86 -6.61 -11.62
CA THR A 35 12.00 -5.92 -10.64
C THR A 35 10.59 -5.72 -11.17
N ARG A 36 10.47 -5.20 -12.40
CA ARG A 36 9.16 -4.98 -13.06
C ARG A 36 8.40 -6.30 -13.23
N ALA A 37 9.07 -7.36 -13.69
CA ALA A 37 8.47 -8.67 -13.85
C ALA A 37 7.95 -9.25 -12.52
N THR A 38 8.73 -9.11 -11.44
CA THR A 38 8.29 -9.54 -10.11
C THR A 38 7.06 -8.76 -9.65
N LEU A 39 7.05 -7.42 -9.81
CA LEU A 39 5.91 -6.59 -9.44
C LEU A 39 4.64 -6.96 -10.22
N LEU A 40 4.76 -7.19 -11.54
CA LEU A 40 3.66 -7.66 -12.37
C LEU A 40 3.14 -9.03 -11.89
N GLY A 41 4.05 -9.94 -11.52
CA GLY A 41 3.67 -11.24 -10.95
C GLY A 41 2.89 -11.12 -9.62
N LEU A 42 3.19 -10.13 -8.78
CA LEU A 42 2.47 -9.90 -7.53
C LEU A 42 1.01 -9.47 -7.75
N VAL A 43 0.76 -8.70 -8.81
CA VAL A 43 -0.56 -8.13 -9.12
C VAL A 43 -1.35 -8.88 -10.21
N ALA A 44 -0.76 -9.94 -10.80
CA ALA A 44 -1.43 -10.76 -11.81
C ALA A 44 -2.50 -11.71 -11.21
N ALA A 45 -2.50 -11.92 -9.90
CA ALA A 45 -3.48 -12.77 -9.23
C ALA A 45 -4.88 -12.11 -9.22
N SER A 46 -5.93 -12.94 -9.20
CA SER A 46 -7.31 -12.47 -9.06
C SER A 46 -7.54 -11.72 -7.75
N GLY A 47 -6.91 -12.19 -6.65
CA GLY A 47 -6.99 -11.56 -5.34
C GLY A 47 -5.76 -11.77 -4.46
N GLY A 48 -5.77 -11.13 -3.29
CA GLY A 48 -4.72 -11.16 -2.28
C GLY A 48 -4.24 -9.76 -1.89
N LEU A 49 -3.22 -9.70 -1.02
CA LEU A 49 -2.69 -8.46 -0.47
C LEU A 49 -1.25 -8.21 -0.95
N VAL A 50 -1.02 -7.08 -1.61
CA VAL A 50 0.29 -6.54 -1.99
C VAL A 50 0.53 -5.26 -1.19
N VAL A 51 1.66 -5.19 -0.49
CA VAL A 51 1.97 -4.05 0.39
C VAL A 51 3.09 -3.21 -0.21
N VAL A 52 2.91 -1.90 -0.27
CA VAL A 52 3.94 -0.95 -0.69
C VAL A 52 4.51 -0.25 0.55
N ALA A 53 5.76 -0.56 0.89
CA ALA A 53 6.47 0.05 2.00
C ALA A 53 7.27 1.27 1.51
N GLY A 54 7.21 2.38 2.24
CA GLY A 54 8.12 3.51 2.03
C GLY A 54 7.71 4.74 2.82
N TRP A 55 8.68 5.49 3.34
CA TRP A 55 8.40 6.72 4.10
C TRP A 55 8.00 7.91 3.24
N GLU A 56 8.56 8.04 2.03
CA GLU A 56 8.24 9.19 1.18
C GLU A 56 6.82 9.00 0.60
N PRO A 57 5.84 9.82 0.99
CA PRO A 57 4.45 9.59 0.60
C PRO A 57 4.25 9.63 -0.91
N ARG A 58 5.00 10.50 -1.61
CA ARG A 58 4.91 10.63 -3.07
C ARG A 58 5.45 9.40 -3.79
N ALA A 59 6.57 8.84 -3.34
CA ALA A 59 7.14 7.63 -3.93
C ALA A 59 6.22 6.43 -3.70
N ARG A 60 5.62 6.32 -2.50
CA ARG A 60 4.62 5.29 -2.17
C ARG A 60 3.37 5.42 -3.02
N ALA A 61 2.79 6.62 -3.12
CA ALA A 61 1.63 6.88 -3.97
C ALA A 61 1.92 6.55 -5.44
N THR A 62 3.11 6.91 -5.94
CA THR A 62 3.53 6.59 -7.33
C THR A 62 3.49 5.08 -7.57
N LEU A 63 4.10 4.27 -6.68
CA LEU A 63 4.11 2.82 -6.86
C LEU A 63 2.73 2.18 -6.59
N LEU A 64 1.97 2.65 -5.60
CA LEU A 64 0.60 2.21 -5.33
C LEU A 64 -0.28 2.34 -6.58
N TYR A 65 -0.28 3.52 -7.19
CA TYR A 65 -1.06 3.76 -8.40
C TYR A 65 -0.56 2.94 -9.58
N ALA A 66 0.76 2.83 -9.77
CA ALA A 66 1.31 2.02 -10.86
C ALA A 66 0.92 0.54 -10.74
N LEU A 67 0.92 -0.01 -9.53
CA LEU A 67 0.49 -1.38 -9.26
C LEU A 67 -1.02 -1.54 -9.39
N ALA A 68 -1.82 -0.62 -8.86
CA ALA A 68 -3.27 -0.64 -9.02
C ALA A 68 -3.69 -0.54 -10.49
N ARG A 69 -2.97 0.26 -11.31
CA ARG A 69 -3.17 0.33 -12.76
C ARG A 69 -2.78 -0.94 -13.48
N ALA A 70 -1.66 -1.57 -13.08
CA ALA A 70 -1.26 -2.85 -13.67
C ALA A 70 -2.21 -4.00 -13.29
N ALA A 71 -2.81 -3.93 -12.09
CA ALA A 71 -3.86 -4.83 -11.63
C ALA A 71 -5.20 -4.56 -12.33
N SER A 72 -5.49 -3.30 -12.60
CA SER A 72 -6.71 -2.91 -13.31
C SER A 72 -6.66 -3.43 -14.74
N GLY A 73 -7.80 -3.93 -15.21
CA GLY A 73 -7.99 -4.41 -16.56
C GLY A 73 -9.43 -4.19 -16.98
N ASP A 74 -9.75 -4.49 -18.22
CA ASP A 74 -11.08 -4.26 -18.76
C ASP A 74 -12.15 -4.97 -17.93
N GLY A 75 -13.16 -4.22 -17.50
CA GLY A 75 -14.28 -4.74 -16.72
C GLY A 75 -14.01 -4.95 -15.23
N ARG A 76 -12.80 -4.69 -14.72
CA ARG A 76 -12.51 -4.76 -13.26
C ARG A 76 -12.88 -3.45 -12.56
N ARG A 77 -13.75 -3.53 -11.55
CA ARG A 77 -14.07 -2.41 -10.68
C ARG A 77 -12.89 -2.11 -9.75
N THR A 78 -12.25 -0.96 -9.98
CA THR A 78 -11.14 -0.47 -9.14
C THR A 78 -11.60 0.64 -8.21
N VAL A 79 -11.33 0.52 -6.92
CA VAL A 79 -11.69 1.50 -5.88
C VAL A 79 -10.42 1.98 -5.18
N THR A 80 -10.30 3.29 -4.95
CA THR A 80 -9.20 3.85 -4.13
C THR A 80 -9.75 4.47 -2.85
N VAL A 81 -9.02 4.31 -1.74
CA VAL A 81 -9.36 4.84 -0.41
C VAL A 81 -8.16 5.63 0.12
N GLU A 82 -8.26 6.95 0.07
CA GLU A 82 -7.15 7.87 0.29
C GLU A 82 -7.56 9.02 1.21
N ARG A 83 -6.59 9.61 1.91
CA ARG A 83 -6.77 10.87 2.66
C ARG A 83 -6.75 12.08 1.73
N ALA A 84 -6.01 11.95 0.62
CA ALA A 84 -6.11 12.85 -0.51
C ALA A 84 -5.63 12.17 -1.78
N VAL A 85 -6.43 12.30 -2.82
CA VAL A 85 -6.14 11.76 -4.13
C VAL A 85 -4.89 12.44 -4.70
N SER A 86 -3.85 11.62 -4.93
CA SER A 86 -2.56 12.09 -5.45
C SER A 86 -2.56 12.22 -6.97
N PHE A 87 -3.19 11.26 -7.65
CA PHE A 87 -3.28 11.19 -9.11
C PHE A 87 -4.73 10.95 -9.52
N ILE A 88 -5.18 11.60 -10.59
CA ILE A 88 -6.54 11.38 -11.10
C ILE A 88 -6.48 10.29 -12.17
N VAL A 89 -7.28 9.23 -11.97
CA VAL A 89 -7.46 8.10 -12.88
C VAL A 89 -8.95 7.99 -13.18
N PRO A 90 -9.42 8.50 -14.35
CA PRO A 90 -10.85 8.58 -14.66
C PRO A 90 -11.62 7.26 -14.54
N GLU A 91 -10.95 6.13 -14.74
CA GLU A 91 -11.52 4.79 -14.72
C GLU A 91 -11.70 4.23 -13.29
N PHE A 92 -11.08 4.85 -12.29
CA PHE A 92 -11.14 4.38 -10.91
C PHE A 92 -12.26 5.10 -10.13
N LEU A 93 -12.92 4.36 -9.24
CA LEU A 93 -13.76 4.98 -8.22
C LEU A 93 -12.86 5.49 -7.09
N GLN A 94 -12.44 6.76 -7.18
CA GLN A 94 -11.49 7.34 -6.25
C GLN A 94 -12.20 8.02 -5.07
N VAL A 95 -12.01 7.49 -3.86
CA VAL A 95 -12.64 8.01 -2.64
C VAL A 95 -11.62 8.75 -1.78
N GLU A 96 -11.84 10.06 -1.61
CA GLU A 96 -11.08 10.92 -0.71
C GLU A 96 -11.83 11.06 0.63
N ILE A 97 -11.23 10.58 1.72
CA ILE A 97 -11.78 10.69 3.07
C ILE A 97 -11.29 12.00 3.71
N ALA A 98 -12.18 12.98 3.84
CA ALA A 98 -11.88 14.28 4.42
C ALA A 98 -11.78 14.29 5.98
N GLY A 99 -12.34 13.28 6.64
CA GLY A 99 -12.41 13.16 8.09
C GLY A 99 -11.44 12.13 8.68
N ASP A 100 -11.89 11.42 9.72
CA ASP A 100 -11.12 10.34 10.31
C ASP A 100 -11.00 9.16 9.33
N PHE A 101 -9.81 9.01 8.76
CA PHE A 101 -9.49 7.93 7.83
C PHE A 101 -9.64 6.54 8.47
N VAL A 102 -9.21 6.36 9.72
CA VAL A 102 -9.24 5.05 10.38
C VAL A 102 -10.67 4.62 10.66
N ALA A 103 -11.53 5.56 11.06
CA ALA A 103 -12.94 5.30 11.27
C ALA A 103 -13.73 5.08 9.97
N SER A 104 -13.39 5.79 8.89
CA SER A 104 -14.20 5.82 7.66
C SER A 104 -13.75 4.83 6.58
N ALA A 105 -12.46 4.52 6.50
CA ALA A 105 -11.92 3.63 5.46
C ALA A 105 -12.57 2.24 5.46
N PRO A 106 -12.84 1.58 6.61
CA PRO A 106 -13.48 0.26 6.63
C PRO A 106 -14.83 0.20 5.89
N THR A 107 -15.63 1.27 5.95
CA THR A 107 -16.93 1.34 5.24
C THR A 107 -16.76 1.29 3.73
N VAL A 108 -15.73 1.95 3.20
CA VAL A 108 -15.43 1.97 1.76
C VAL A 108 -14.77 0.66 1.34
N LEU A 109 -13.86 0.13 2.15
CA LEU A 109 -13.18 -1.14 1.91
C LEU A 109 -14.13 -2.34 1.92
N GLY A 110 -15.27 -2.24 2.60
CA GLY A 110 -16.33 -3.25 2.58
C GLY A 110 -17.21 -3.24 1.32
N GLN A 111 -16.99 -2.29 0.39
CA GLN A 111 -17.72 -2.27 -0.88
C GLN A 111 -17.12 -3.28 -1.86
N PRO A 112 -17.94 -3.94 -2.70
CA PRO A 112 -17.44 -4.91 -3.67
C PRO A 112 -16.55 -4.23 -4.71
N ALA A 113 -15.31 -4.72 -4.85
CA ALA A 113 -14.32 -4.25 -5.80
C ALA A 113 -13.41 -5.41 -6.24
N ASP A 114 -12.92 -5.38 -7.48
CA ASP A 114 -11.96 -6.36 -7.99
C ASP A 114 -10.52 -5.96 -7.64
N VAL A 115 -10.26 -4.65 -7.59
CA VAL A 115 -8.98 -4.06 -7.21
C VAL A 115 -9.23 -2.95 -6.20
N VAL A 116 -8.47 -2.95 -5.11
CA VAL A 116 -8.55 -1.94 -4.06
C VAL A 116 -7.18 -1.29 -3.87
N LEU A 117 -7.11 0.02 -3.96
CA LEU A 117 -5.96 0.80 -3.49
C LEU A 117 -6.31 1.40 -2.13
N VAL A 118 -5.47 1.17 -1.12
CA VAL A 118 -5.61 1.83 0.19
C VAL A 118 -4.30 2.53 0.55
N GLU A 119 -4.36 3.83 0.82
CA GLU A 119 -3.14 4.65 1.01
C GLU A 119 -2.27 4.19 2.18
N ASP A 120 -2.90 3.63 3.22
CA ASP A 120 -2.28 3.38 4.52
C ASP A 120 -2.94 2.23 5.29
N LEU A 121 -2.18 1.19 5.60
CA LEU A 121 -2.58 0.01 6.35
C LEU A 121 -2.11 0.04 7.82
N ALA A 122 -1.62 1.18 8.33
CA ALA A 122 -0.96 1.22 9.63
C ALA A 122 -1.85 0.86 10.84
N ALA A 123 -3.16 1.09 10.76
CA ALA A 123 -4.10 0.87 11.85
C ALA A 123 -4.87 -0.45 11.70
N THR A 124 -5.07 -1.18 12.81
CA THR A 124 -5.81 -2.45 12.84
C THR A 124 -7.16 -2.42 12.11
N PRO A 125 -8.05 -1.42 12.33
CA PRO A 125 -9.37 -1.43 11.67
C PRO A 125 -9.28 -1.37 10.14
N VAL A 126 -8.31 -0.60 9.62
CA VAL A 126 -8.09 -0.46 8.18
C VAL A 126 -7.46 -1.72 7.62
N CYS A 127 -6.43 -2.25 8.29
CA CYS A 127 -5.77 -3.48 7.87
C CYS A 127 -6.74 -4.67 7.88
N ALA A 128 -7.60 -4.80 8.91
CA ALA A 128 -8.59 -5.85 9.00
C ALA A 128 -9.63 -5.77 7.87
N ALA A 129 -10.09 -4.56 7.52
CA ALA A 129 -11.03 -4.38 6.41
C ALA A 129 -10.38 -4.68 5.05
N ALA A 130 -9.15 -4.21 4.83
CA ALA A 130 -8.37 -4.51 3.64
C ALA A 130 -8.09 -6.02 3.50
N PHE A 131 -7.75 -6.67 4.61
CA PHE A 131 -7.59 -8.11 4.69
C PHE A 131 -8.88 -8.85 4.32
N GLY A 132 -10.03 -8.44 4.87
CA GLY A 132 -11.33 -9.03 4.54
C GLY A 132 -11.69 -8.91 3.05
N SER A 133 -11.39 -7.77 2.42
CA SER A 133 -11.55 -7.60 0.97
C SER A 133 -10.63 -8.55 0.18
N ALA A 134 -9.39 -8.74 0.63
CA ALA A 134 -8.45 -9.69 0.01
C ALA A 134 -8.92 -11.15 0.15
N GLU A 135 -9.46 -11.54 1.31
CA GLU A 135 -10.04 -12.88 1.53
C GLU A 135 -11.26 -13.14 0.64
N GLN A 136 -12.06 -12.12 0.36
CA GLN A 136 -13.23 -12.20 -0.51
C GLN A 136 -12.86 -12.22 -2.01
N GLY A 137 -11.57 -12.16 -2.33
CA GLY A 137 -11.06 -12.33 -3.69
C GLY A 137 -10.67 -11.04 -4.40
N SER A 138 -10.76 -9.87 -3.74
CA SER A 138 -10.22 -8.63 -4.29
C SER A 138 -8.69 -8.65 -4.29
N LEU A 139 -8.07 -7.98 -5.26
CA LEU A 139 -6.64 -7.67 -5.21
C LEU A 139 -6.43 -6.32 -4.52
N VAL A 140 -5.86 -6.35 -3.32
CA VAL A 140 -5.62 -5.16 -2.51
C VAL A 140 -4.16 -4.73 -2.62
N VAL A 141 -3.94 -3.48 -3.01
CA VAL A 141 -2.64 -2.81 -3.04
C VAL A 141 -2.64 -1.74 -1.94
N GLY A 142 -1.93 -1.99 -0.85
CA GLY A 142 -1.99 -1.16 0.35
C GLY A 142 -0.65 -0.51 0.71
N GLY A 143 -0.67 0.75 1.11
CA GLY A 143 0.54 1.49 1.49
C GLY A 143 0.88 1.34 2.97
N LEU A 144 2.17 1.44 3.29
CA LEU A 144 2.64 1.53 4.68
C LEU A 144 3.85 2.45 4.81
N GLY A 145 3.82 3.34 5.81
CA GLY A 145 4.86 4.34 6.09
C GLY A 145 6.10 3.80 6.80
N VAL A 146 6.68 2.73 6.27
CA VAL A 146 7.76 1.95 6.90
C VAL A 146 8.89 1.74 5.86
N PRO A 147 10.18 1.74 6.26
CA PRO A 147 11.34 1.75 5.33
C PRO A 147 11.40 0.57 4.40
N THR A 148 11.15 -0.59 5.00
CA THR A 148 11.71 -1.85 4.56
C THR A 148 10.62 -2.87 4.42
N ASN A 149 10.85 -3.82 3.52
CA ASN A 149 9.99 -4.98 3.39
C ASN A 149 9.81 -5.72 4.73
N LEU A 150 10.91 -5.96 5.46
CA LEU A 150 10.87 -6.63 6.76
C LEU A 150 10.15 -5.81 7.82
N GLY A 151 10.36 -4.49 7.87
CA GLY A 151 9.65 -3.62 8.80
C GLY A 151 8.15 -3.62 8.53
N ALA A 152 7.75 -3.66 7.25
CA ALA A 152 6.34 -3.70 6.89
C ALA A 152 5.68 -5.03 7.29
N LEU A 153 6.39 -6.15 7.08
CA LEU A 153 5.95 -7.45 7.60
C LEU A 153 5.82 -7.43 9.13
N ALA A 154 6.84 -6.93 9.83
CA ALA A 154 6.83 -6.83 11.29
C ALA A 154 5.66 -5.99 11.82
N HIS A 155 5.41 -4.84 11.18
CA HIS A 155 4.28 -3.96 11.54
C HIS A 155 2.95 -4.68 11.38
N LEU A 156 2.70 -5.29 10.22
CA LEU A 156 1.44 -5.99 9.94
C LEU A 156 1.22 -7.19 10.88
N LEU A 157 2.29 -7.91 11.22
CA LEU A 157 2.25 -9.04 12.13
C LEU A 157 2.13 -8.66 13.61
N ALA A 158 2.39 -7.39 13.94
CA ALA A 158 2.15 -6.82 15.27
C ALA A 158 0.74 -6.23 15.42
N LEU A 159 -0.03 -6.09 14.33
CA LEU A 159 -1.43 -5.70 14.40
C LEU A 159 -2.27 -6.82 14.99
N ASP A 160 -3.39 -6.45 15.60
CA ASP A 160 -4.38 -7.38 16.13
C ASP A 160 -5.25 -7.95 15.00
N VAL A 161 -4.59 -8.67 14.08
CA VAL A 161 -5.18 -9.37 12.92
C VAL A 161 -4.63 -10.80 12.90
N PRO A 162 -5.45 -11.82 12.60
CA PRO A 162 -4.98 -13.22 12.58
C PRO A 162 -3.77 -13.43 11.65
N ARG A 163 -2.62 -13.76 12.24
CA ARG A 163 -1.33 -13.92 11.55
C ARG A 163 -1.37 -14.93 10.41
N ALA A 164 -1.90 -16.13 10.66
CA ALA A 164 -1.85 -17.20 9.66
C ALA A 164 -2.75 -16.90 8.43
N PRO A 165 -4.01 -16.50 8.60
CA PRO A 165 -4.84 -16.04 7.48
C PRO A 165 -4.25 -14.85 6.72
N LEU A 166 -3.69 -13.86 7.44
CA LEU A 166 -3.02 -12.71 6.81
C LEU A 166 -1.88 -13.15 5.89
N LEU A 167 -0.99 -14.02 6.37
CA LEU A 167 0.13 -14.54 5.57
C LEU A 167 -0.33 -15.40 4.38
N ALA A 168 -1.50 -16.05 4.48
CA ALA A 168 -2.06 -16.86 3.40
C ALA A 168 -2.52 -15.99 2.21
N VAL A 169 -3.11 -14.82 2.47
CA VAL A 169 -3.58 -13.91 1.41
C VAL A 169 -2.50 -12.96 0.90
N MET A 170 -1.45 -12.71 1.69
CA MET A 170 -0.35 -11.85 1.29
C MET A 170 0.43 -12.45 0.11
N ARG A 171 0.60 -11.64 -0.92
CA ARG A 171 1.39 -11.95 -2.12
C ARG A 171 2.84 -11.51 -1.97
N GLY A 172 3.08 -10.38 -1.32
CA GLY A 172 4.40 -9.83 -1.10
C GLY A 172 4.39 -8.39 -0.63
N VAL A 173 5.58 -7.87 -0.37
CA VAL A 173 5.83 -6.47 -0.03
C VAL A 173 6.77 -5.88 -1.06
N ALA A 174 6.60 -4.62 -1.44
CA ALA A 174 7.53 -3.89 -2.29
C ALA A 174 7.95 -2.59 -1.61
N GLN A 175 9.21 -2.51 -1.21
CA GLN A 175 9.77 -1.27 -0.67
C GLN A 175 10.10 -0.32 -1.82
N VAL A 176 9.74 0.94 -1.66
CA VAL A 176 10.06 2.02 -2.60
C VAL A 176 10.77 3.16 -1.88
N ARG A 177 11.86 3.61 -2.50
CA ARG A 177 12.60 4.81 -2.10
C ARG A 177 12.93 5.63 -3.34
N ARG A 178 12.93 6.95 -3.20
CA ARG A 178 13.35 7.85 -4.28
C ARG A 178 14.78 8.35 -4.01
N ARG A 179 15.58 8.46 -5.07
CA ARG A 179 16.89 9.13 -5.04
C ARG A 179 16.97 10.08 -6.22
N GLY A 180 16.86 11.38 -5.95
CA GLY A 180 16.68 12.37 -7.01
C GLY A 180 15.35 12.14 -7.73
N ASP A 181 15.38 11.94 -9.04
CA ASP A 181 14.18 11.66 -9.85
C ASP A 181 13.91 10.17 -10.11
N ARG A 182 14.80 9.29 -9.64
CA ARG A 182 14.66 7.84 -9.87
C ARG A 182 13.97 7.15 -8.69
N HIS A 183 13.11 6.20 -9.03
CA HIS A 183 12.51 5.27 -8.07
C HIS A 183 13.36 4.00 -7.99
N HIS A 184 13.69 3.60 -6.76
CA HIS A 184 14.28 2.30 -6.49
C HIS A 184 13.23 1.45 -5.79
N VAL A 185 12.88 0.33 -6.40
CA VAL A 185 11.88 -0.61 -5.89
C VAL A 185 12.52 -1.96 -5.68
N GLU A 186 12.28 -2.56 -4.52
CA GLU A 186 12.75 -3.89 -4.19
C GLU A 186 11.57 -4.74 -3.70
N PRO A 187 11.02 -5.61 -4.58
CA PRO A 187 9.93 -6.50 -4.23
C PRO A 187 10.46 -7.71 -3.46
N LEU A 188 9.69 -8.11 -2.45
CA LEU A 188 9.83 -9.33 -1.67
C LEU A 188 8.53 -10.14 -1.81
N PRO A 189 8.47 -11.07 -2.78
CA PRO A 189 7.38 -12.02 -2.85
C PRO A 189 7.29 -12.87 -1.59
N LEU A 190 6.08 -13.08 -1.09
CA LEU A 190 5.85 -13.98 0.03
C LEU A 190 5.80 -15.41 -0.53
N THR A 191 6.95 -16.09 -0.54
CA THR A 191 7.08 -17.49 -0.96
C THR A 191 6.61 -18.44 0.13
N ASP A 192 6.33 -19.70 -0.21
CA ASP A 192 5.90 -20.70 0.78
C ASP A 192 6.96 -20.95 1.85
N GLY A 193 8.24 -20.89 1.49
CA GLY A 193 9.36 -20.95 2.44
C GLY A 193 9.29 -19.80 3.44
N LEU A 194 9.14 -18.56 2.96
CA LEU A 194 9.03 -17.39 3.82
C LEU A 194 7.77 -17.42 4.69
N ARG A 195 6.62 -17.85 4.14
CA ARG A 195 5.38 -18.06 4.92
C ARG A 195 5.62 -19.06 6.06
N THR A 196 6.24 -20.19 5.77
CA THR A 196 6.52 -21.24 6.77
C THR A 196 7.44 -20.72 7.88
N THR A 197 8.48 -19.97 7.54
CA THR A 197 9.36 -19.33 8.52
C THR A 197 8.61 -18.36 9.43
N LEU A 198 7.78 -17.49 8.83
CA LEU A 198 6.98 -16.53 9.58
C LEU A 198 5.91 -17.21 10.45
N LEU A 199 5.28 -18.29 10.00
CA LEU A 199 4.30 -19.04 10.79
C LEU A 199 4.94 -19.73 11.99
N ALA A 200 6.19 -20.16 11.89
CA ALA A 200 6.93 -20.79 12.98
C ALA A 200 7.37 -19.79 14.08
N GLY A 201 6.98 -18.51 14.00
CA GLY A 201 7.39 -17.48 14.96
C GLY A 201 8.87 -17.12 14.89
N LYS A 202 9.59 -17.60 13.87
CA LYS A 202 10.97 -17.21 13.59
C LYS A 202 10.94 -15.92 12.81
N ASP A 203 10.76 -14.82 13.52
CA ASP A 203 10.74 -13.50 12.92
C ASP A 203 12.13 -13.21 12.30
N PRO A 204 12.24 -13.04 10.97
CA PRO A 204 13.53 -12.88 10.29
C PRO A 204 14.28 -11.60 10.69
N TRP A 205 13.63 -10.68 11.42
CA TRP A 205 14.23 -9.47 11.98
C TRP A 205 14.63 -9.58 13.46
N THR A 206 14.30 -10.68 14.15
CA THR A 206 14.71 -10.90 15.55
C THR A 206 15.89 -11.86 15.70
N SER A 207 16.33 -12.50 14.61
CA SER A 207 17.55 -13.31 14.59
C SER A 207 18.77 -12.41 14.39
N PRO A 208 19.82 -12.49 15.23
CA PRO A 208 21.08 -11.84 14.93
C PRO A 208 21.60 -12.45 13.63
N THR A 209 21.90 -11.61 12.63
CA THR A 209 22.68 -12.02 11.46
C THR A 209 23.90 -12.77 11.93
N SER A 210 23.91 -14.09 11.69
CA SER A 210 25.05 -14.98 11.93
C SER A 210 26.03 -14.86 10.77
#